data_AF-A0ABD0QB44-F1
#
_entry.id   AF-A0ABD0QB44-F1
#
_cell.length_a   1.000
_cell.length_b   1.000
_cell.length_c   1.000
_cell.angle_alpha   90.00
_cell.angle_beta   90.00
_cell.angle_gamma   90.00
#
_symmetry.space_group_name_H-M   'P 1'
#
loop_
_entity.id
_entity.type
_entity.pdbx_description
1 polymer ?
#
loop_
_entity_poly.entity_id
_entity_poly.type
_entity_poly.pdbx_seq_one_letter_code
_entity_poly.pdbx_strand_id
1 'polypeptide(L)'
;EPQRTKRQAISAEPTGLDPNQLTHVTLTNYSKSEESRELIQKALLENDFMKHLEASQILTIMDCMAAASSKRATTALPSTSWK
;
A
#
# COMPACT_ATOMS: atom_id res chain seq x y z
N GLU A 1 -2.67 41.28 0.16
CA GLU A 1 -1.61 40.31 0.50
C GLU A 1 -2.25 38.96 0.81
N PRO A 2 -2.25 37.99 -0.12
CA PRO A 2 -2.76 36.65 0.17
C PRO A 2 -1.84 35.95 1.18
N GLN A 3 -2.41 35.53 2.30
CA GLN A 3 -1.69 34.86 3.40
C GLN A 3 -1.09 33.54 2.90
N ARG A 4 0.25 33.45 2.83
CA ARG A 4 0.97 32.25 2.41
C ARG A 4 0.78 31.13 3.43
N THR A 5 0.07 30.07 3.05
CA THR A 5 -0.11 28.88 3.89
C THR A 5 1.24 28.21 4.13
N LYS A 6 1.66 28.06 5.39
CA LYS A 6 2.87 27.32 5.76
C LYS A 6 2.63 25.82 5.52
N ARG A 7 3.51 25.17 4.76
CA ARG A 7 3.44 23.71 4.53
C ARG A 7 3.94 22.96 5.77
N GLN A 8 3.21 21.96 6.23
CA GLN A 8 3.67 21.02 7.24
C GLN A 8 4.63 19.99 6.61
N ALA A 9 5.60 19.51 7.40
CA ALA A 9 6.48 18.43 6.99
C ALA A 9 5.77 17.07 7.15
N ILE A 10 6.12 16.12 6.28
CA ILE A 10 5.64 14.74 6.35
C ILE A 10 6.84 13.85 6.66
N SER A 11 6.69 12.95 7.62
CA SER A 11 7.69 11.93 7.96
C SER A 11 7.05 10.55 7.91
N ALA A 12 7.82 9.56 7.48
CA ALA A 12 7.48 8.15 7.60
C ALA A 12 8.32 7.50 8.70
N GLU A 13 7.90 6.34 9.17
CA GLU A 13 8.71 5.50 10.06
C GLU A 13 9.99 5.07 9.33
N PRO A 14 11.14 5.04 10.00
CA PRO A 14 12.36 4.48 9.42
C PRO A 14 12.15 3.00 9.14
N THR A 15 12.57 2.52 7.96
CA THR A 15 12.44 1.10 7.60
C THR A 15 13.11 0.18 8.64
N GLY A 16 14.14 0.65 9.36
CA GLY A 16 14.69 0.01 10.57
C GLY A 16 15.36 -1.35 10.35
N LEU A 17 15.24 -1.91 9.15
CA LEU A 17 15.71 -3.24 8.80
C LEU A 17 17.01 -3.13 8.00
N ASP A 18 18.02 -3.88 8.43
CA ASP A 18 19.20 -4.15 7.62
C ASP A 18 18.77 -4.94 6.37
N PRO A 19 19.28 -4.62 5.17
CA PRO A 19 18.99 -5.40 3.95
C PRO A 19 19.24 -6.91 4.10
N ASN A 20 20.21 -7.31 4.93
CA ASN A 20 20.50 -8.71 5.24
C ASN A 20 19.45 -9.36 6.17
N GLN A 21 18.67 -8.55 6.88
CA GLN A 21 17.55 -9.03 7.70
C GLN A 21 16.24 -9.15 6.90
N LEU A 22 16.13 -8.48 5.74
CA LEU A 22 14.96 -8.61 4.86
C LEU A 22 14.78 -10.02 4.29
N THR A 23 15.87 -10.78 4.13
CA THR A 23 15.81 -12.17 3.62
C THR A 23 15.08 -13.13 4.57
N HIS A 24 14.95 -12.77 5.84
CA HIS A 24 14.25 -13.56 6.86
C HIS A 24 12.80 -13.12 7.08
N VAL A 25 12.36 -12.04 6.42
CA VAL A 25 10.97 -11.58 6.53
C VAL A 25 10.08 -12.53 5.74
N THR A 26 9.29 -13.33 6.45
CA THR A 26 8.28 -14.18 5.83
C THR A 26 7.04 -13.34 5.56
N LEU A 27 6.76 -13.14 4.28
CA LEU A 27 5.57 -12.45 3.82
C LEU A 27 4.38 -13.41 3.78
N THR A 28 3.24 -12.99 4.31
CA THR A 28 2.01 -13.79 4.28
C THR A 28 1.47 -13.84 2.86
N ASN A 29 1.28 -15.04 2.30
CA ASN A 29 0.62 -15.21 1.01
C ASN A 29 -0.87 -15.50 1.21
N TYR A 30 -1.73 -14.68 0.61
CA TYR A 30 -3.16 -14.92 0.54
C TYR A 30 -3.54 -15.42 -0.85
N SER A 31 -4.00 -16.68 -0.92
CA SER A 31 -4.54 -17.29 -2.14
C SER A 31 -5.77 -16.52 -2.63
N LYS A 32 -5.73 -16.03 -3.87
CA LYS A 32 -6.80 -15.29 -4.55
C LYS A 32 -7.22 -16.05 -5.80
N SER A 33 -8.47 -15.87 -6.25
CA SER A 33 -8.90 -16.36 -7.56
C SER A 33 -8.10 -15.67 -8.68
N GLU A 34 -7.96 -16.36 -9.81
CA GLU A 34 -7.27 -15.83 -11.00
C GLU A 34 -7.85 -14.48 -11.44
N GLU A 35 -9.18 -14.38 -11.53
CA GLU A 35 -9.89 -13.14 -11.83
C GLU A 35 -9.54 -12.01 -10.84
N SER A 36 -9.51 -12.29 -9.53
CA SER A 36 -9.14 -11.28 -8.54
C SER A 36 -7.68 -10.84 -8.67
N ARG A 37 -6.78 -11.74 -9.06
CA ARG A 37 -5.35 -11.42 -9.27
C ARG A 37 -5.19 -10.48 -10.45
N GLU A 38 -5.86 -10.75 -11.57
CA GLU A 38 -5.80 -9.88 -12.76
C GLU A 38 -6.32 -8.48 -12.46
N LEU A 39 -7.44 -8.37 -11.75
CA LEU A 39 -8.03 -7.08 -11.36
C LEU A 39 -7.08 -6.28 -10.45
N ILE A 40 -6.48 -6.93 -9.44
CA ILE A 40 -5.54 -6.28 -8.52
C ILE A 40 -4.26 -5.88 -9.27
N GLN A 41 -3.72 -6.75 -10.12
CA GLN A 41 -2.52 -6.47 -10.88
C GLN A 41 -2.71 -5.27 -11.80
N LYS A 42 -3.83 -5.20 -12.52
CA LYS A 42 -4.14 -4.04 -13.37
C LYS A 42 -4.23 -2.75 -12.55
N ALA A 43 -4.94 -2.79 -11.42
CA ALA A 43 -5.07 -1.63 -10.54
C ALA A 43 -3.73 -1.16 -9.94
N LEU A 44 -2.82 -2.10 -9.65
CA LEU A 44 -1.46 -1.79 -9.20
C LEU A 44 -0.63 -1.14 -10.31
N LEU A 45 -0.73 -1.62 -11.56
CA LEU A 45 0.00 -1.05 -12.70
C LEU A 45 -0.49 0.34 -13.10
N GLU A 46 -1.77 0.63 -12.91
CA GLU A 46 -2.35 1.96 -13.12
C GLU A 46 -2.00 2.94 -11.98
N ASN A 47 -1.41 2.46 -10.88
CA ASN A 47 -1.02 3.30 -9.75
C ASN A 47 0.36 3.96 -9.97
N ASP A 48 0.40 5.29 -9.90
CA ASP A 48 1.62 6.08 -10.14
C ASP A 48 2.80 5.74 -9.21
N PHE A 49 2.53 5.24 -7.99
CA PHE A 49 3.59 4.86 -7.04
C PHE A 49 4.28 3.54 -7.42
N MET A 50 3.63 2.71 -8.25
CA MET A 50 4.10 1.35 -8.56
C MET A 50 4.86 1.28 -9.89
N LYS A 51 4.88 2.35 -10.70
CA LYS A 51 5.48 2.35 -12.06
C LYS A 51 6.99 2.10 -12.13
N HIS A 52 7.68 2.23 -11.00
CA HIS A 52 9.12 2.00 -10.89
C HIS A 52 9.46 0.67 -10.21
N LEU A 53 8.46 -0.17 -9.92
CA LEU A 53 8.65 -1.48 -9.34
C LEU A 53 8.86 -2.53 -10.43
N GLU A 54 9.66 -3.53 -10.10
CA GLU A 54 9.76 -4.73 -10.93
C GLU A 54 8.49 -5.58 -10.83
N ALA A 55 8.20 -6.36 -11.87
CA ALA A 55 7.03 -7.24 -11.89
C ALA A 55 7.01 -8.23 -10.70
N SER A 56 8.17 -8.70 -10.25
CA SER A 56 8.34 -9.56 -9.08
C SER A 56 7.87 -8.90 -7.77
N GLN A 57 8.14 -7.61 -7.60
CA GLN A 57 7.72 -6.83 -6.43
C GLN A 57 6.22 -6.58 -6.45
N ILE A 58 5.65 -6.31 -7.63
CA ILE A 58 4.20 -6.16 -7.80
C ILE A 58 3.48 -7.46 -7.43
N LEU A 59 3.99 -8.62 -7.87
CA LEU A 59 3.44 -9.92 -7.51
C LEU A 59 3.53 -10.17 -6.00
N THR A 60 4.65 -9.78 -5.38
CA THR A 60 4.84 -9.92 -3.93
C THR A 60 3.84 -9.06 -3.15
N ILE A 61 3.63 -7.80 -3.57
CA ILE A 61 2.61 -6.92 -3.00
C ILE A 61 1.21 -7.53 -3.14
N MET A 62 0.88 -8.03 -4.33
CA MET A 62 -0.40 -8.68 -4.60
C MET A 62 -0.59 -9.92 -3.71
N ASP A 63 0.43 -10.76 -3.54
CA ASP A 63 0.35 -11.95 -2.70
C ASP A 63 0.09 -11.59 -1.23
N CYS A 64 0.70 -10.50 -0.74
CA CYS A 64 0.54 -9.98 0.62
C CYS A 64 -0.79 -9.26 0.90
N MET A 65 -1.50 -8.80 -0.14
CA MET A 65 -2.76 -8.10 0.06
C MET A 65 -3.84 -9.04 0.63
N ALA A 66 -4.38 -8.69 1.79
CA ALA A 66 -5.52 -9.38 2.38
C ALA A 66 -6.84 -8.77 1.90
N ALA A 67 -7.86 -9.61 1.68
CA ALA A 67 -9.21 -9.13 1.37
C ALA A 67 -9.87 -8.57 2.63
N ALA A 68 -10.21 -7.28 2.63
CA ALA A 68 -10.96 -6.65 3.71
C ALA A 68 -12.46 -6.62 3.37
N SER A 69 -13.26 -7.47 4.02
CA SER A 69 -14.72 -7.42 3.92
C SER A 69 -15.27 -6.37 4.87
N SER A 70 -15.31 -5.10 4.45
CA SER A 70 -15.98 -4.05 5.20
C SER A 70 -17.50 -4.12 4.99
N LYS A 71 -18.29 -4.11 6.08
CA LYS A 71 -19.75 -4.06 5.99
C LYS A 71 -20.18 -2.66 5.55
N ARG A 72 -21.22 -2.60 4.71
CA ARG A 72 -21.76 -1.41 4.03
C ARG A 72 -22.36 -0.39 5.02
N ALA A 73 -21.51 0.24 5.83
CA ALA A 73 -21.75 1.37 6.75
C ALA A 73 -20.49 1.76 7.54
N THR A 74 -19.43 0.94 7.52
CA THR A 74 -18.18 1.27 8.20
C THR A 74 -17.34 2.17 7.30
N THR A 75 -17.17 3.44 7.68
CA THR A 75 -16.08 4.27 7.17
C THR A 75 -14.77 3.52 7.44
N ALA A 76 -14.12 3.03 6.37
CA ALA A 76 -12.93 2.19 6.46
C ALA A 76 -11.78 2.88 7.22
N LEU A 77 -11.74 4.22 7.15
CA LEU A 77 -10.95 5.07 8.02
C LEU A 77 -11.86 6.20 8.52
N PRO A 78 -11.86 6.52 9.83
CA PRO A 78 -12.51 7.74 10.29
C PRO A 78 -11.84 8.93 9.59
N SER A 79 -12.64 9.89 9.12
CA SER A 79 -12.14 11.18 8.65
C SER A 79 -11.52 11.90 9.85
N THR A 80 -10.24 11.64 10.10
CA THR A 80 -9.49 12.37 11.10
C THR A 80 -9.23 13.73 10.49
N SER A 81 -9.74 14.77 11.14
CA SER A 81 -9.39 16.16 10.81
C SER A 81 -7.97 16.37 11.31
N TRP A 82 -7.00 16.23 10.41
CA TRP A 82 -5.60 16.57 10.68
C TRP A 82 -5.57 18.10 10.89
N LYS A 83 -5.13 18.54 12.08
CA LYS A 83 -5.03 19.96 12.45
C LYS A 83 -3.71 20.58 11.98
#